data_AF-A0A5B7BZY6-F1
#
_entry.id   AF-A0A5B7BZY6-F1
#
_cell.length_a   1.000
_cell.length_b   1.000
_cell.length_c   1.000
_cell.angle_alpha   90.00
_cell.angle_beta   90.00
_cell.angle_gamma   90.00
#
_symmetry.space_group_name_H-M   'P 1'
#
loop_
_entity.id
_entity.type
_entity.pdbx_description
1 polymer ?
#
loop_
_entity_poly.entity_id
_entity_poly.type
_entity_poly.pdbx_seq_one_letter_code
_entity_poly.pdbx_strand_id
1 'polypeptide(L)'
;EGVPTAVSHGLWLNIPDYDAPTQLVKPLERNTRFVDAVMTIPKGTLFPMCGMNLAFNRELIGPAMYFGLMGDGQPIGRYDDMWAGWCTKVICDHLGLGVKTGLPYIWHSKASNPFVNLKKEYKGIYWQEELIPFFQAATLPKECTSVQKCYIELSKQVRAKLGKVDEYFLKLADAMVTWIDAWDELNPSGASAAELPNGAGK
;
A
#
# COMPACT_ATOMS: atom_id res chain seq x y z
N GLU A 1 -26.18 -1.57 3.48
CA GLU A 1 -25.29 -0.46 3.84
C GLU A 1 -23.84 -0.85 3.55
N GLY A 2 -22.96 0.12 3.30
CA GLY A 2 -21.53 -0.14 3.08
C GLY A 2 -20.77 -0.35 4.38
N VAL A 3 -19.47 -0.68 4.28
CA VAL A 3 -18.55 -0.78 5.44
C VAL A 3 -17.78 0.52 5.65
N PRO A 4 -17.27 0.80 6.88
CA PRO A 4 -16.35 1.92 7.12
C PRO A 4 -15.17 1.90 6.15
N THR A 5 -14.84 3.04 5.56
CA THR A 5 -13.73 3.15 4.61
C THR A 5 -12.42 3.44 5.37
N ALA A 6 -11.48 2.51 5.30
CA ALA A 6 -10.16 2.64 5.90
C ALA A 6 -9.15 3.31 4.97
N VAL A 7 -9.24 3.04 3.66
CA VAL A 7 -8.33 3.59 2.64
C VAL A 7 -9.13 4.06 1.43
N SER A 8 -8.74 5.22 0.90
CA SER A 8 -9.20 5.75 -0.38
C SER A 8 -7.99 6.06 -1.25
N HIS A 9 -7.89 5.40 -2.39
CA HIS A 9 -6.88 5.70 -3.40
C HIS A 9 -7.52 6.41 -4.58
N GLY A 10 -6.95 7.52 -4.99
CA GLY A 10 -7.39 8.25 -6.17
C GLY A 10 -6.69 7.77 -7.44
N LEU A 11 -7.07 8.39 -8.55
CA LEU A 11 -6.56 8.08 -9.89
C LEU A 11 -5.83 9.28 -10.51
N TRP A 12 -5.27 9.10 -11.70
CA TRP A 12 -4.44 10.11 -12.37
C TRP A 12 -5.07 10.56 -13.68
N LEU A 13 -5.03 11.87 -13.94
CA LEU A 13 -5.25 12.45 -15.27
C LEU A 13 -3.91 12.80 -15.93
N ASN A 14 -3.93 12.97 -17.24
CA ASN A 14 -2.76 13.23 -18.09
C ASN A 14 -1.83 12.02 -18.15
N ILE A 15 -0.70 11.98 -17.43
CA ILE A 15 0.25 10.86 -17.51
C ILE A 15 -0.22 9.74 -16.58
N PRO A 16 -0.61 8.55 -17.09
CA PRO A 16 -0.99 7.42 -16.23
C PRO A 16 0.20 6.94 -15.39
N ASP A 17 -0.08 6.44 -14.19
CA ASP A 17 0.91 5.82 -13.32
C ASP A 17 1.08 4.35 -13.71
N TYR A 18 1.88 4.13 -14.74
CA TYR A 18 2.20 2.80 -15.27
C TYR A 18 3.54 2.31 -14.76
N ASP A 19 3.70 0.98 -14.78
CA ASP A 19 5.01 0.35 -14.73
C ASP A 19 5.88 0.83 -15.92
N ALA A 20 7.19 0.82 -15.72
CA ALA A 20 8.14 1.30 -16.72
C ALA A 20 8.04 0.56 -18.07
N PRO A 21 7.89 -0.77 -18.14
CA PRO A 21 7.62 -1.46 -19.41
C PRO A 21 6.42 -0.91 -20.16
N THR A 22 5.27 -0.76 -19.51
CA THR A 22 4.06 -0.20 -20.13
C THR A 22 4.27 1.24 -20.58
N GLN A 23 4.95 2.06 -19.77
CA GLN A 23 5.30 3.43 -20.15
C GLN A 23 6.21 3.49 -21.39
N LEU A 24 7.15 2.53 -21.55
CA LEU A 24 8.03 2.44 -22.72
C LEU A 24 7.25 2.16 -24.01
N VAL A 25 6.24 1.28 -23.95
CA VAL A 25 5.47 0.91 -25.14
C VAL A 25 4.33 1.91 -25.44
N LYS A 26 3.94 2.74 -24.46
CA LYS A 26 2.89 3.75 -24.61
C LYS A 26 3.30 5.16 -24.15
N PRO A 27 4.38 5.75 -24.70
CA PRO A 27 4.94 7.01 -24.20
C PRO A 27 4.02 8.23 -24.40
N LEU A 28 3.11 8.14 -25.38
CA LEU A 28 2.17 9.21 -25.73
C LEU A 28 0.77 9.00 -25.15
N GLU A 29 0.49 7.87 -24.48
CA GLU A 29 -0.83 7.64 -23.90
C GLU A 29 -1.10 8.66 -22.79
N ARG A 30 -2.33 9.19 -22.79
CA ARG A 30 -2.79 10.12 -21.77
C ARG A 30 -4.16 9.70 -21.26
N ASN A 31 -4.34 9.72 -19.94
CA ASN A 31 -5.65 9.58 -19.36
C ASN A 31 -6.39 10.92 -19.41
N THR A 32 -7.24 11.08 -20.42
CA THR A 32 -8.09 12.27 -20.61
C THR A 32 -9.51 12.05 -20.09
N ARG A 33 -9.84 10.84 -19.65
CA ARG A 33 -11.19 10.48 -19.22
C ARG A 33 -11.31 10.61 -17.71
N PHE A 34 -12.31 11.40 -17.33
CA PHE A 34 -12.80 11.47 -15.95
C PHE A 34 -13.96 10.49 -15.79
N VAL A 35 -13.91 9.67 -14.73
CA VAL A 35 -15.04 8.84 -14.32
C VAL A 35 -15.49 9.35 -12.96
N ASP A 36 -16.72 9.89 -12.91
CA ASP A 36 -17.33 10.41 -11.70
C ASP A 36 -17.87 9.26 -10.83
N ALA A 37 -16.96 8.51 -10.23
CA ALA A 37 -17.30 7.36 -9.41
C ALA A 37 -16.29 7.13 -8.29
N VAL A 38 -16.80 6.66 -7.16
CA VAL A 38 -16.01 6.05 -6.10
C VAL A 38 -16.51 4.63 -5.91
N MET A 39 -15.64 3.65 -6.09
CA MET A 39 -15.96 2.24 -6.01
C MET A 39 -15.22 1.58 -4.86
N THR A 40 -15.89 0.67 -4.15
CA THR A 40 -15.22 -0.22 -3.22
C THR A 40 -14.49 -1.31 -3.99
N ILE A 41 -13.22 -1.52 -3.68
CA ILE A 41 -12.43 -2.62 -4.23
C ILE A 41 -12.96 -3.93 -3.63
N PRO A 42 -13.37 -4.92 -4.45
CA PRO A 42 -13.97 -6.15 -3.95
C PRO A 42 -13.08 -6.90 -2.95
N LYS A 43 -13.70 -7.63 -2.03
CA LYS A 43 -12.98 -8.51 -1.09
C LYS A 43 -12.17 -9.56 -1.87
N GLY A 44 -10.93 -9.80 -1.48
CA GLY A 44 -10.01 -10.73 -2.15
C GLY A 44 -9.35 -10.17 -3.42
N THR A 45 -9.68 -8.95 -3.84
CA THR A 45 -9.03 -8.29 -4.98
C THR A 45 -7.94 -7.33 -4.49
N LEU A 46 -6.72 -7.51 -5.00
CA LEU A 46 -5.60 -6.59 -4.78
C LEU A 46 -5.73 -5.37 -5.69
N PHE A 47 -5.00 -4.31 -5.37
CA PHE A 47 -5.01 -3.08 -6.14
C PHE A 47 -3.61 -2.44 -6.19
N PRO A 48 -3.26 -1.73 -7.26
CA PRO A 48 -1.99 -1.03 -7.38
C PRO A 48 -2.07 0.31 -6.65
N MET A 49 -1.95 0.30 -5.32
CA MET A 49 -1.98 1.52 -4.52
C MET A 49 -0.86 2.46 -4.94
N CYS A 50 -1.18 3.72 -5.24
CA CYS A 50 -0.21 4.77 -5.44
C CYS A 50 -0.13 5.66 -4.19
N GLY A 51 1.05 5.76 -3.58
CA GLY A 51 1.25 6.54 -2.36
C GLY A 51 1.05 8.06 -2.53
N MET A 52 1.07 8.57 -3.77
CA MET A 52 0.96 10.00 -4.06
C MET A 52 -0.49 10.52 -4.14
N ASN A 53 -1.48 9.64 -4.31
CA ASN A 53 -2.91 9.99 -4.32
C ASN A 53 -3.67 9.07 -3.38
N LEU A 54 -3.40 9.23 -2.09
CA LEU A 54 -3.84 8.32 -1.03
C LEU A 54 -4.38 9.11 0.17
N ALA A 55 -5.52 8.67 0.69
CA ALA A 55 -6.03 9.05 1.99
C ALA A 55 -6.35 7.79 2.80
N PHE A 56 -6.08 7.81 4.10
CA PHE A 56 -6.40 6.70 4.99
C PHE A 56 -6.88 7.20 6.35
N ASN A 57 -7.73 6.41 7.00
CA ASN A 57 -8.15 6.67 8.36
C ASN A 57 -7.13 6.05 9.33
N ARG A 58 -6.37 6.91 10.00
CA ARG A 58 -5.32 6.52 10.95
C ARG A 58 -5.81 5.59 12.05
N GLU A 59 -7.02 5.78 12.56
CA GLU A 59 -7.58 4.95 13.64
C GLU A 59 -7.96 3.55 13.14
N LEU A 60 -8.45 3.45 11.89
CA LEU A 60 -8.90 2.19 11.32
C LEU A 60 -7.77 1.34 10.76
N ILE A 61 -6.68 1.94 10.27
CA ILE A 61 -5.66 1.21 9.51
C ILE A 61 -4.22 1.74 9.64
N GLY A 62 -4.01 2.82 10.40
CA GLY A 62 -2.70 3.47 10.56
C GLY A 62 -1.52 2.52 10.83
N PRO A 63 -1.62 1.54 11.74
CA PRO A 63 -0.52 0.60 12.01
C PRO A 63 -0.08 -0.22 10.79
N ALA A 64 -0.96 -0.45 9.80
CA ALA A 64 -0.64 -1.19 8.58
C ALA A 64 -0.10 -0.30 7.44
N MET A 65 -0.10 1.03 7.61
CA MET A 65 0.34 1.98 6.59
C MET A 65 1.87 2.14 6.60
N TYR A 66 2.59 1.03 6.35
CA TYR A 66 4.04 0.96 6.26
C TYR A 66 4.48 0.51 4.86
N PHE A 67 5.29 1.34 4.22
CA PHE A 67 5.78 1.19 2.84
C PHE A 67 6.99 0.23 2.74
N GLY A 68 7.28 -0.48 3.83
CA GLY A 68 8.40 -1.40 3.91
C GLY A 68 9.75 -0.70 4.03
N LEU A 69 10.81 -1.50 3.94
CA LEU A 69 12.18 -1.00 3.91
C LEU A 69 12.43 -0.42 2.52
N MET A 70 12.24 0.89 2.38
CA MET A 70 12.45 1.66 1.16
C MET A 70 13.60 2.66 1.32
N GLY A 71 14.03 3.27 0.21
CA GLY A 71 15.13 4.23 0.19
C GLY A 71 16.38 3.71 -0.52
N ASP A 72 17.48 4.46 -0.40
CA ASP A 72 18.71 4.13 -1.12
C ASP A 72 19.27 2.75 -0.71
N GLY A 73 19.69 1.98 -1.70
CA GLY A 73 20.12 0.59 -1.52
C GLY A 73 19.03 -0.43 -1.18
N GLN A 74 17.75 -0.04 -1.05
CA GLN A 74 16.67 -1.00 -0.82
C GLN A 74 16.13 -1.56 -2.15
N PRO A 75 15.97 -2.89 -2.26
CA PRO A 75 15.64 -3.54 -3.52
C PRO A 75 14.17 -3.42 -3.94
N ILE A 76 13.27 -3.03 -3.03
CA ILE A 76 11.83 -2.90 -3.33
C ILE A 76 11.53 -1.77 -4.32
N GLY A 77 12.40 -0.75 -4.39
CA GLY A 77 12.33 0.29 -5.41
C GLY A 77 10.99 1.02 -5.43
N ARG A 78 10.26 0.90 -6.55
CA ARG A 78 8.96 1.55 -6.81
C ARG A 78 7.77 0.61 -6.59
N TYR A 79 7.93 -0.41 -5.75
CA TYR A 79 6.87 -1.37 -5.36
C TYR A 79 6.44 -1.20 -3.89
N ASP A 80 6.99 -0.20 -3.20
CA ASP A 80 6.79 0.08 -1.78
C ASP A 80 5.34 0.45 -1.44
N ASP A 81 4.71 1.28 -2.27
CA ASP A 81 3.31 1.66 -2.12
C ASP A 81 2.34 0.53 -2.45
N MET A 82 2.60 -0.22 -3.53
CA MET A 82 1.84 -1.43 -3.85
C MET A 82 1.93 -2.46 -2.71
N TRP A 83 3.11 -2.68 -2.14
CA TRP A 83 3.31 -3.54 -0.98
C TRP A 83 2.46 -3.11 0.22
N ALA A 84 2.51 -1.83 0.59
CA ALA A 84 1.68 -1.28 1.66
C ALA A 84 0.18 -1.45 1.36
N GLY A 85 -0.21 -1.25 0.10
CA GLY A 85 -1.57 -1.40 -0.38
C GLY A 85 -2.07 -2.84 -0.24
N TRP A 86 -1.27 -3.83 -0.61
CA TRP A 86 -1.62 -5.24 -0.51
C TRP A 86 -1.70 -5.71 0.94
N CYS A 87 -0.74 -5.32 1.79
CA CYS A 87 -0.80 -5.57 3.23
C CYS A 87 -2.09 -5.00 3.83
N THR A 88 -2.36 -3.73 3.55
CA THR A 88 -3.56 -3.04 4.02
C THR A 88 -4.82 -3.71 3.50
N LYS A 89 -4.85 -4.13 2.23
CA LYS A 89 -6.03 -4.78 1.64
C LYS A 89 -6.39 -6.08 2.34
N VAL A 90 -5.40 -6.94 2.59
CA VAL A 90 -5.61 -8.21 3.30
C VAL A 90 -6.17 -7.97 4.70
N ILE A 91 -5.64 -6.98 5.41
CA ILE A 91 -6.07 -6.64 6.77
C ILE A 91 -7.47 -6.03 6.78
N CYS A 92 -7.76 -5.09 5.87
CA CYS A 92 -9.09 -4.51 5.71
C CYS A 92 -10.14 -5.59 5.42
N ASP A 93 -9.85 -6.52 4.50
CA ASP A 93 -10.77 -7.61 4.15
C ASP A 93 -11.05 -8.56 5.32
N HIS A 94 -10.05 -8.77 6.17
CA HIS A 94 -10.16 -9.57 7.39
C HIS A 94 -11.00 -8.87 8.47
N LEU A 95 -10.77 -7.57 8.68
CA LEU A 95 -11.44 -6.76 9.70
C LEU A 95 -12.80 -6.20 9.25
N GLY A 96 -13.22 -6.46 8.00
CA GLY A 96 -14.49 -5.95 7.46
C GLY A 96 -14.47 -4.46 7.13
N LEU A 97 -13.29 -3.91 6.80
CA LEU A 97 -13.09 -2.51 6.42
C LEU A 97 -13.02 -2.36 4.89
N GLY A 98 -13.46 -1.21 4.39
CA GLY A 98 -13.48 -0.89 2.97
C GLY A 98 -12.20 -0.22 2.48
N VAL A 99 -11.75 -0.64 1.29
CA VAL A 99 -10.78 0.11 0.48
C VAL A 99 -11.51 0.62 -0.76
N LYS A 100 -11.34 1.91 -1.08
CA LYS A 100 -12.00 2.57 -2.21
C LYS A 100 -11.02 3.06 -3.26
N THR A 101 -11.51 3.11 -4.49
CA THR A 101 -10.82 3.64 -5.67
C THR A 101 -11.73 4.59 -6.45
N GLY A 102 -11.15 5.49 -7.23
CA GLY A 102 -11.87 6.40 -8.12
C GLY A 102 -11.46 7.84 -7.88
N LEU A 103 -12.42 8.68 -7.51
CA LEU A 103 -12.13 10.06 -7.09
C LEU A 103 -11.26 10.10 -5.81
N PRO A 104 -10.40 11.12 -5.66
CA PRO A 104 -10.15 12.20 -6.61
C PRO A 104 -9.18 11.81 -7.72
N TYR A 105 -9.27 12.51 -8.85
CA TYR A 105 -8.23 12.47 -9.87
C TYR A 105 -7.25 13.63 -9.68
N ILE A 106 -5.95 13.34 -9.74
CA ILE A 106 -4.90 14.36 -9.71
C ILE A 106 -4.28 14.51 -11.10
N TRP A 107 -4.02 15.76 -11.51
CA TRP A 107 -3.31 16.03 -12.76
C TRP A 107 -1.82 15.72 -12.62
N HIS A 108 -1.36 14.68 -13.31
CA HIS A 108 0.03 14.25 -13.25
C HIS A 108 0.86 14.88 -14.37
N SER A 109 1.84 15.72 -14.02
CA SER A 109 2.66 16.48 -14.99
C SER A 109 4.06 15.91 -15.23
N LYS A 110 4.51 14.94 -14.44
CA LYS A 110 5.89 14.43 -14.49
C LYS A 110 5.95 13.06 -15.15
N ALA A 111 6.67 12.96 -16.27
CA ALA A 111 7.16 11.68 -16.77
C ALA A 111 8.61 11.50 -16.33
N SER A 112 8.87 10.59 -15.39
CA SER A 112 10.23 10.17 -15.06
C SER A 112 10.82 9.31 -16.19
N ASN A 113 12.14 9.18 -16.24
CA ASN A 113 12.81 8.41 -17.27
C ASN A 113 12.47 6.91 -17.11
N PRO A 114 11.78 6.29 -18.09
CA PRO A 114 11.31 4.92 -17.94
C PRO A 114 12.45 3.90 -17.88
N PHE A 115 13.61 4.16 -18.49
CA PHE A 115 14.77 3.26 -18.37
C PHE A 115 15.38 3.26 -16.97
N VAL A 116 15.35 4.41 -16.28
CA VAL A 116 15.79 4.50 -14.88
C VAL A 116 14.79 3.79 -13.97
N ASN A 117 13.49 3.97 -14.23
CA ASN A 117 12.44 3.32 -13.47
C ASN A 117 12.47 1.79 -13.64
N LEU A 118 12.68 1.29 -14.87
CA LEU A 118 12.79 -0.14 -15.14
C LEU A 118 13.88 -0.81 -14.30
N LYS A 119 15.04 -0.17 -14.12
CA LYS A 119 16.11 -0.68 -13.24
C LYS A 119 15.67 -0.75 -11.78
N LYS A 120 14.88 0.23 -11.32
CA LYS A 120 14.34 0.27 -9.94
C LYS A 120 13.20 -0.72 -9.74
N GLU A 121 12.44 -0.99 -10.78
CA GLU A 121 11.26 -1.86 -10.76
C GLU A 121 11.59 -3.33 -11.04
N TYR A 122 12.73 -3.63 -11.67
CA TYR A 122 13.11 -4.98 -12.10
C TYR A 122 12.87 -6.08 -11.05
N LYS A 123 13.35 -5.87 -9.81
CA LYS A 123 13.14 -6.84 -8.73
C LYS A 123 11.66 -6.97 -8.36
N GLY A 124 10.93 -5.85 -8.26
CA GLY A 124 9.50 -5.84 -8.00
C GLY A 124 8.70 -6.58 -9.07
N ILE A 125 8.98 -6.33 -10.35
CA ILE A 125 8.36 -7.03 -11.49
C ILE A 125 8.62 -8.54 -11.41
N TYR A 126 9.83 -8.95 -11.04
CA TYR A 126 10.14 -10.37 -10.88
C TYR A 126 9.45 -10.98 -9.66
N TRP A 127 9.48 -10.28 -8.51
CA TRP A 127 8.90 -10.78 -7.27
C TRP A 127 7.38 -10.83 -7.31
N GLN A 128 6.70 -9.97 -8.06
CA GLN A 128 5.25 -9.90 -8.08
C GLN A 128 4.59 -11.24 -8.45
N GLU A 129 5.28 -12.09 -9.23
CA GLU A 129 4.85 -13.43 -9.59
C GLU A 129 4.65 -14.33 -8.35
N GLU A 130 5.40 -14.09 -7.28
CA GLU A 130 5.23 -14.76 -5.99
C GLU A 130 4.39 -13.92 -5.00
N LEU A 131 4.52 -12.58 -5.04
CA LEU A 131 3.82 -11.69 -4.10
C LEU A 131 2.31 -11.69 -4.32
N ILE A 132 1.85 -11.59 -5.57
CA ILE A 132 0.41 -11.50 -5.87
C ILE A 132 -0.31 -12.77 -5.42
N PRO A 133 0.13 -13.99 -5.80
CA PRO A 133 -0.47 -15.22 -5.28
C PRO A 133 -0.37 -15.34 -3.76
N PHE A 134 0.73 -14.90 -3.15
CA PHE A 134 0.89 -14.88 -1.70
C PHE A 134 -0.21 -14.04 -1.02
N PHE A 135 -0.41 -12.78 -1.46
CA PHE A 135 -1.42 -11.90 -0.87
C PHE A 135 -2.85 -12.35 -1.17
N GLN A 136 -3.11 -12.90 -2.36
CA GLN A 136 -4.42 -13.49 -2.69
C GLN A 136 -4.76 -14.71 -1.83
N ALA A 137 -3.76 -15.51 -1.45
CA ALA A 137 -3.92 -16.69 -0.61
C ALA A 137 -3.75 -16.41 0.89
N ALA A 138 -3.40 -15.18 1.28
CA ALA A 138 -3.18 -14.83 2.67
C ALA A 138 -4.49 -14.89 3.45
N THR A 139 -4.48 -15.68 4.53
CA THR A 139 -5.60 -15.77 5.48
C THR A 139 -5.08 -15.47 6.87
N LEU A 140 -5.79 -14.62 7.60
CA LEU A 140 -5.45 -14.27 8.99
C LEU A 140 -6.35 -15.04 9.97
N PRO A 141 -5.83 -15.50 11.12
CA PRO A 141 -6.62 -16.13 12.18
C PRO A 141 -7.71 -15.20 12.70
N LYS A 142 -8.83 -15.76 13.17
CA LYS A 142 -9.97 -14.97 13.69
C LYS A 142 -9.60 -14.18 14.94
N GLU A 143 -8.56 -14.62 15.65
CA GLU A 143 -8.00 -14.02 16.85
C GLU A 143 -7.24 -12.72 16.56
N CYS A 144 -6.85 -12.49 15.30
CA CYS A 144 -6.30 -11.22 14.84
C CYS A 144 -7.42 -10.19 14.70
N THR A 145 -7.82 -9.58 15.83
CA THR A 145 -8.94 -8.63 15.92
C THR A 145 -8.53 -7.16 15.88
N SER A 146 -7.24 -6.86 15.74
CA SER A 146 -6.71 -5.49 15.59
C SER A 146 -5.74 -5.42 14.42
N VAL A 147 -5.52 -4.21 13.89
CA VAL A 147 -4.58 -3.97 12.78
C VAL A 147 -3.17 -4.43 13.17
N GLN A 148 -2.70 -4.11 14.36
CA GLN A 148 -1.40 -4.55 14.88
C GLN A 148 -1.27 -6.08 14.87
N LYS A 149 -2.24 -6.80 15.43
CA LYS A 149 -2.24 -8.26 15.46
C LYS A 149 -2.25 -8.86 14.06
N CYS A 150 -3.02 -8.26 13.15
CA CYS A 150 -3.07 -8.67 11.75
C CYS A 150 -1.72 -8.46 11.06
N TYR A 151 -1.09 -7.30 11.25
CA TYR A 151 0.18 -6.95 10.62
C TYR A 151 1.34 -7.81 11.13
N ILE A 152 1.38 -8.08 12.44
CA ILE A 152 2.34 -9.01 13.06
C ILE A 152 2.13 -10.44 12.54
N GLU A 153 0.89 -10.90 12.39
CA GLU A 153 0.64 -12.22 11.85
C GLU A 153 1.04 -12.31 10.38
N LEU A 154 0.75 -11.28 9.59
CA LEU A 154 1.17 -11.19 8.21
C LEU A 154 2.70 -11.19 8.09
N SER A 155 3.44 -10.53 8.99
CA SER A 155 4.91 -10.53 8.96
C SER A 155 5.51 -11.94 9.15
N LYS A 156 4.90 -12.78 10.00
CA LYS A 156 5.29 -14.20 10.13
C LYS A 156 5.10 -14.95 8.81
N GLN A 157 3.98 -14.71 8.13
CA GLN A 157 3.71 -15.33 6.83
C GLN A 157 4.69 -14.85 5.75
N VAL A 158 5.01 -13.55 5.73
CA VAL A 158 6.04 -12.97 4.85
C VAL A 158 7.39 -13.66 5.09
N ARG A 159 7.84 -13.75 6.35
CA ARG A 159 9.08 -14.45 6.70
C ARG A 159 9.09 -15.89 6.18
N ALA A 160 8.03 -16.65 6.47
CA ALA A 160 7.96 -18.07 6.15
C ALA A 160 7.85 -18.35 4.64
N LYS A 161 7.09 -17.53 3.90
CA LYS A 161 6.74 -17.80 2.50
C LYS A 161 7.56 -16.98 1.50
N LEU A 162 7.92 -15.75 1.83
CA LEU A 162 8.64 -14.84 0.93
C LEU A 162 10.14 -14.76 1.25
N GLY A 163 10.58 -15.23 2.41
CA GLY A 163 12.01 -15.31 2.72
C GLY A 163 12.83 -16.17 1.75
N LYS A 164 12.18 -17.13 1.07
CA LYS A 164 12.79 -17.92 -0.02
C LYS A 164 12.92 -17.17 -1.35
N VAL A 165 12.20 -16.06 -1.51
CA VAL A 165 12.19 -15.24 -2.74
C VAL A 165 13.40 -14.32 -2.75
N ASP A 166 13.67 -13.63 -1.64
CA ASP A 166 14.86 -12.80 -1.43
C ASP A 166 15.06 -12.56 0.08
N GLU A 167 16.31 -12.44 0.53
CA GLU A 167 16.66 -12.15 1.93
C GLU A 167 16.05 -10.84 2.43
N TYR A 168 15.78 -9.89 1.52
CA TYR A 168 15.03 -8.67 1.81
C TYR A 168 13.76 -8.95 2.62
N PHE A 169 13.00 -10.00 2.28
CA PHE A 169 11.73 -10.29 2.96
C PHE A 169 11.92 -10.84 4.38
N LEU A 170 13.07 -11.46 4.68
CA LEU A 170 13.41 -11.84 6.06
C LEU A 170 13.62 -10.59 6.91
N LYS A 171 14.40 -9.63 6.39
CA LYS A 171 14.66 -8.36 7.06
C LYS A 171 13.39 -7.50 7.15
N LEU A 172 12.59 -7.50 6.10
CA LEU A 172 11.32 -6.77 6.06
C LEU A 172 10.35 -7.31 7.10
N ALA A 173 10.26 -8.63 7.29
CA ALA A 173 9.39 -9.22 8.30
C ALA A 173 9.77 -8.77 9.72
N ASP A 174 11.06 -8.64 10.04
CA ASP A 174 11.51 -8.03 11.30
C ASP A 174 11.11 -6.55 11.38
N ALA A 175 11.36 -5.80 10.30
CA ALA A 175 11.01 -4.39 10.25
C ALA A 175 9.51 -4.14 10.38
N MET A 176 8.65 -5.06 9.91
CA MET A 176 7.20 -4.99 10.09
C MET A 176 6.81 -5.11 11.57
N VAL A 177 7.50 -5.94 12.35
CA VAL A 177 7.28 -6.03 13.80
C VAL A 177 7.77 -4.77 14.49
N THR A 178 9.00 -4.34 14.19
CA THR A 178 9.58 -3.10 14.73
C THR A 178 8.73 -1.87 14.41
N TRP A 179 8.10 -1.83 13.23
CA TRP A 179 7.17 -0.76 12.88
C TRP A 179 5.96 -0.72 13.81
N ILE A 180 5.39 -1.87 14.16
CA ILE A 180 4.26 -1.94 15.10
C ILE A 180 4.70 -1.54 16.51
N ASP A 181 5.87 -1.98 16.96
CA ASP A 181 6.42 -1.58 18.26
C ASP A 181 6.60 -0.06 18.34
N ALA A 182 7.21 0.55 17.31
CA ALA A 182 7.39 2.00 17.21
C ALA A 182 6.05 2.75 17.09
N TRP A 183 5.09 2.17 16.36
CA TRP A 183 3.74 2.72 16.29
C TRP A 183 3.10 2.77 17.67
N ASP A 184 3.07 1.65 18.40
CA ASP A 184 2.41 1.59 19.70
C ASP A 184 3.11 2.49 20.75
N GLU A 185 4.44 2.63 20.70
CA GLU A 185 5.20 3.58 21.52
C GLU A 185 4.77 5.04 21.29
N LEU A 186 4.60 5.43 20.02
CA LEU A 186 4.20 6.79 19.62
C LEU A 186 2.68 7.03 19.70
N ASN A 187 1.88 5.97 19.87
CA ASN A 187 0.42 6.01 19.85
C ASN A 187 -0.18 5.23 21.03
N PRO A 188 0.15 5.60 22.29
CA PRO A 188 -0.30 4.86 23.46
C PRO A 188 -1.83 4.85 23.57
N SER A 189 -2.38 3.66 23.86
CA SER A 189 -3.80 3.44 24.10
C SER A 189 -4.33 4.39 25.18
N GLY A 190 -5.25 5.30 24.82
CA GLY A 190 -5.89 6.23 25.76
C GLY A 190 -5.40 7.68 25.73
N ALA A 191 -4.44 8.02 24.86
CA ALA A 191 -4.21 9.43 24.52
C ALA A 191 -5.42 9.91 23.69
N SER A 192 -6.35 10.64 24.33
CA SER A 192 -7.32 11.47 23.62
C SER A 192 -6.59 12.21 22.52
N ALA A 193 -7.08 12.15 21.28
CA ALA A 193 -6.56 12.96 20.19
C ALA A 193 -6.49 14.42 20.68
N ALA A 194 -5.30 14.85 21.08
CA ALA A 194 -5.07 16.24 21.41
C ALA A 194 -5.41 16.99 20.14
N GLU A 195 -6.40 17.88 20.22
CA GLU A 195 -6.82 18.72 19.10
C GLU A 195 -5.56 19.32 18.47
N LEU A 196 -5.20 18.82 17.29
CA LEU A 196 -4.14 19.43 16.50
C LEU A 196 -4.68 20.82 16.16
N PRO A 197 -4.00 21.91 16.56
CA PRO A 197 -4.44 23.24 16.17
C PRO A 197 -4.45 23.26 14.65
N ASN A 198 -5.61 23.58 14.06
CA ASN A 198 -5.74 23.77 12.62
C ASN A 198 -4.59 24.65 12.16
N GLY A 199 -3.66 24.07 11.38
CA GLY A 199 -2.55 24.80 10.83
C GLY A 199 -3.10 26.00 10.07
N ALA A 200 -2.72 27.20 10.47
CA ALA A 200 -3.08 28.41 9.76
C ALA A 200 -2.50 28.30 8.34
N GLY A 201 -3.37 28.06 7.37
CA GLY A 201 -3.01 28.10 5.96
C GLY A 201 -2.37 29.45 5.65
N LYS A 202 -1.19 29.42 5.04
CA LYS A 202 -0.64 30.54 4.29
C LYS A 202 -0.90 30.31 2.81
#